data_AF-A0A7X3YNP1-F1
#
_entry.id   AF-A0A7X3YNP1-F1
#
_cell.length_a   1.000
_cell.length_b   1.000
_cell.length_c   1.000
_cell.angle_alpha   90.00
_cell.angle_beta   90.00
_cell.angle_gamma   90.00
#
_symmetry.space_group_name_H-M   'P 1'
#
loop_
_entity.id
_entity.type
_entity.pdbx_description
1 polymer ?
#
loop_
_entity_poly.entity_id
_entity_poly.type
_entity_poly.pdbx_seq_one_letter_code
_entity_poly.pdbx_strand_id
1 'polypeptide(L)'
;MASRIIEAFQDLEDPRKSNATRHDFAEMLTLAVIAVICGHETCVDMENFSRTHKDFLRTFLKLKHDIPSHDAFSRLFRILDPEAFEGVLLKLVDMLNHRSPDSAGKIDTSSLVRKFNQPPRKSSIYLLNVFGLSARIIFNRYPGPEQQSTSATDDIIPPGLLQFCTKTNQ
;
A
#
# COMPACT_ATOMS: atom_id res chain seq x y z
N MET A 1 -17.08 -0.98 -5.55
CA MET A 1 -16.10 -0.43 -6.49
C MET A 1 -14.73 -0.79 -5.94
N ALA A 2 -13.91 -1.55 -6.68
CA ALA A 2 -12.60 -1.96 -6.20
C ALA A 2 -11.61 -0.82 -6.42
N SER A 3 -10.79 -0.50 -5.42
CA SER A 3 -9.68 0.45 -5.60
C SER A 3 -8.69 -0.09 -6.64
N ARG A 4 -8.10 0.78 -7.48
CA ARG A 4 -7.06 0.38 -8.45
C ARG A 4 -5.83 -0.28 -7.80
N ILE A 5 -5.61 -0.06 -6.51
CA ILE A 5 -4.57 -0.79 -5.75
C ILE A 5 -4.90 -2.29 -5.71
N ILE A 6 -6.17 -2.66 -5.53
CA ILE A 6 -6.61 -4.07 -5.47
C ILE A 6 -6.33 -4.76 -6.81
N GLU A 7 -6.54 -4.05 -7.92
CA GLU A 7 -6.29 -4.57 -9.28
C GLU A 7 -4.81 -4.91 -9.48
N ALA A 8 -3.90 -4.13 -8.87
CA ALA A 8 -2.45 -4.40 -8.93
C ALA A 8 -2.07 -5.78 -8.36
N PHE A 9 -2.89 -6.33 -7.45
CA PHE A 9 -2.65 -7.61 -6.79
C PHE A 9 -3.34 -8.79 -7.47
N GLN A 10 -4.13 -8.58 -8.53
CA GLN A 10 -4.89 -9.68 -9.18
C GLN A 10 -3.99 -10.75 -9.79
N ASP A 11 -2.84 -10.36 -10.31
CA ASP A 11 -1.86 -11.28 -10.91
C ASP A 11 -0.94 -11.95 -9.88
N LEU A 12 -1.02 -11.54 -8.60
CA LEU A 12 -0.14 -12.05 -7.56
C LEU A 12 -0.73 -13.33 -6.97
N GLU A 13 0.02 -14.42 -7.03
CA GLU A 13 -0.39 -15.70 -6.43
C GLU A 13 -0.53 -15.55 -4.90
N ASP A 14 -1.65 -16.03 -4.34
CA ASP A 14 -1.84 -16.08 -2.89
C ASP A 14 -1.11 -17.31 -2.31
N PRO A 15 0.02 -17.15 -1.59
CA PRO A 15 0.78 -18.26 -1.05
C PRO A 15 0.13 -18.89 0.20
N ARG A 16 -0.94 -18.27 0.73
CA ARG A 16 -1.57 -18.70 1.99
C ARG A 16 -2.39 -19.98 1.78
N LYS A 17 -2.44 -20.82 2.81
CA LYS A 17 -3.17 -22.09 2.78
C LYS A 17 -4.13 -22.20 3.98
N SER A 18 -5.20 -22.98 3.81
CA SER A 18 -6.13 -23.35 4.88
C SER A 18 -6.67 -22.10 5.63
N ASN A 19 -6.69 -22.12 6.96
CA ASN A 19 -7.25 -21.07 7.81
C ASN A 19 -6.61 -19.68 7.63
N ALA A 20 -5.46 -19.57 6.95
CA ALA A 20 -4.81 -18.29 6.65
C ALA A 20 -5.53 -17.48 5.55
N THR A 21 -6.47 -18.08 4.81
CA THR A 21 -7.23 -17.42 3.73
C THR A 21 -8.51 -16.73 4.20
N ARG A 22 -8.74 -16.65 5.52
CA ARG A 22 -9.92 -16.02 6.11
C ARG A 22 -10.13 -14.58 5.64
N HIS A 23 -9.07 -13.78 5.52
CA HIS A 23 -9.14 -12.42 5.01
C HIS A 23 -8.77 -12.40 3.52
N ASP A 24 -9.44 -11.56 2.74
CA ASP A 24 -9.16 -11.40 1.31
C ASP A 24 -7.69 -10.97 1.09
N PHE A 25 -7.01 -11.65 0.16
CA PHE A 25 -5.58 -11.47 -0.08
C PHE A 25 -5.24 -10.06 -0.55
N ALA A 26 -5.98 -9.59 -1.55
CA ALA A 26 -5.76 -8.29 -2.15
C ALA A 26 -6.16 -7.17 -1.19
N GLU A 27 -7.22 -7.36 -0.38
CA GLU A 27 -7.55 -6.42 0.70
C GLU A 27 -6.45 -6.36 1.76
N MET A 28 -5.87 -7.49 2.17
CA MET A 28 -4.74 -7.50 3.11
C MET A 28 -3.55 -6.70 2.58
N LEU A 29 -3.15 -6.93 1.33
CA LEU A 29 -2.04 -6.20 0.73
C LEU A 29 -2.36 -4.72 0.54
N THR A 30 -3.61 -4.39 0.18
CA THR A 30 -4.08 -3.00 0.06
C THR A 30 -4.01 -2.27 1.40
N LEU A 31 -4.46 -2.90 2.50
CA LEU A 31 -4.34 -2.34 3.85
C LEU A 31 -2.88 -2.05 4.20
N ALA A 32 -1.98 -2.98 3.90
CA ALA A 32 -0.57 -2.84 4.20
C ALA A 32 0.09 -1.72 3.39
N VAL A 33 -0.21 -1.61 2.08
CA VAL A 33 0.25 -0.52 1.21
C VAL A 33 -0.23 0.84 1.71
N ILE A 34 -1.50 0.95 2.05
CA ILE A 34 -2.09 2.21 2.54
C ILE A 34 -1.43 2.61 3.87
N ALA A 35 -1.22 1.66 4.78
CA ALA A 35 -0.57 1.91 6.06
C ALA A 35 0.87 2.45 5.87
N VAL A 36 1.71 1.81 5.04
CA VAL A 36 3.10 2.29 4.83
C VAL A 36 3.18 3.62 4.11
N ILE A 37 2.23 3.90 3.20
CA ILE A 37 2.10 5.23 2.58
C ILE A 37 1.80 6.29 3.64
N CYS A 38 1.02 5.95 4.67
CA CYS A 38 0.76 6.84 5.80
C CYS A 38 1.84 6.84 6.89
N GLY A 39 2.93 6.10 6.69
CA GLY A 39 4.10 6.05 7.59
C GLY A 39 4.05 4.96 8.66
N HIS A 40 3.18 3.96 8.50
CA HIS A 40 3.05 2.83 9.41
C HIS A 40 3.79 1.59 8.87
N GLU A 41 4.98 1.32 9.41
CA GLU A 41 5.95 0.40 8.79
C GLU A 41 5.94 -1.02 9.38
N THR A 42 5.36 -1.21 10.56
CA THR A 42 5.32 -2.54 11.21
C THR A 42 3.95 -3.21 11.01
N CYS A 43 3.91 -4.54 11.11
CA CYS A 43 2.64 -5.29 11.06
C CYS A 43 1.68 -4.88 12.20
N VAL A 44 2.22 -4.45 13.35
CA VAL A 44 1.45 -3.90 14.46
C VAL A 44 0.84 -2.56 14.08
N ASP A 45 1.62 -1.69 13.43
CA ASP A 45 1.12 -0.40 12.94
C ASP A 45 0.07 -0.59 11.85
N MET A 46 0.24 -1.56 10.94
CA MET A 46 -0.75 -1.89 9.92
C MET A 46 -2.10 -2.29 10.53
N GLU A 47 -2.09 -3.16 11.55
CA GLU A 47 -3.29 -3.55 12.29
C GLU A 47 -3.92 -2.34 12.99
N ASN A 48 -3.12 -1.56 13.72
CA ASN A 48 -3.59 -0.40 14.48
C ASN A 48 -4.18 0.68 13.58
N PHE A 49 -3.48 1.05 12.51
CA PHE A 49 -3.95 2.00 11.51
C PHE A 49 -5.26 1.51 10.88
N SER A 50 -5.30 0.24 10.46
CA SER A 50 -6.46 -0.31 9.78
C SER A 50 -7.68 -0.43 10.69
N ARG A 51 -7.49 -0.71 11.98
CA ARG A 51 -8.57 -0.70 12.98
C ARG A 51 -9.07 0.71 13.25
N THR A 52 -8.16 1.66 13.41
CA THR A 52 -8.49 3.06 13.72
C THR A 52 -9.30 3.70 12.59
N HIS A 53 -8.95 3.40 11.33
CA HIS A 53 -9.56 4.00 10.15
C HIS A 53 -10.51 3.04 9.41
N LYS A 54 -11.01 2.00 10.09
CA LYS A 54 -11.81 0.93 9.51
C LYS A 54 -13.04 1.44 8.76
N ASP A 55 -13.75 2.43 9.30
CA ASP A 55 -14.96 2.98 8.68
C ASP A 55 -14.65 3.67 7.35
N PHE A 56 -13.52 4.39 7.28
CA PHE A 56 -13.04 4.97 6.03
C PHE A 56 -12.63 3.87 5.03
N LEU A 57 -11.86 2.87 5.48
CA LEU A 57 -11.41 1.77 4.62
C LEU A 57 -12.58 0.97 4.04
N ARG A 58 -13.69 0.84 4.78
CA ARG A 58 -14.93 0.19 4.32
C ARG A 58 -15.65 0.94 3.19
N THR A 59 -15.30 2.18 2.90
CA THR A 59 -15.89 2.92 1.78
C THR A 59 -15.44 2.35 0.42
N PHE A 60 -14.28 1.68 0.37
CA PHE A 60 -13.73 1.09 -0.86
C PHE A 60 -13.24 -0.36 -0.70
N LEU A 61 -13.19 -0.91 0.52
CA LEU A 61 -12.91 -2.32 0.81
C LEU A 61 -14.15 -3.01 1.41
N LYS A 62 -14.35 -4.29 1.09
CA LYS A 62 -15.43 -5.11 1.66
C LYS A 62 -15.13 -5.50 3.11
N LEU A 63 -13.88 -5.89 3.41
CA LEU A 63 -13.43 -6.29 4.75
C LEU A 63 -14.38 -7.29 5.43
N LYS A 64 -14.79 -8.33 4.69
CA LYS A 64 -15.84 -9.31 5.09
C LYS A 64 -15.56 -9.94 6.46
N HIS A 65 -14.29 -10.14 6.79
CA HIS A 65 -13.85 -10.81 8.02
C HIS A 65 -13.14 -9.87 9.00
N ASP A 66 -13.40 -8.57 8.92
CA ASP A 66 -12.74 -7.52 9.70
C ASP A 66 -11.25 -7.35 9.37
N ILE A 67 -10.58 -6.47 10.12
CA ILE A 67 -9.16 -6.16 9.99
C ILE A 67 -8.32 -7.37 10.42
N PRO A 68 -7.37 -7.82 9.58
CA PRO A 68 -6.40 -8.85 9.96
C PRO A 68 -5.53 -8.41 11.14
N SER A 69 -5.11 -9.35 11.99
CA SER A 69 -4.15 -9.06 13.06
C SER A 69 -2.72 -8.87 12.52
N HIS A 70 -1.83 -8.27 13.32
CA HIS A 70 -0.40 -8.20 13.02
C HIS A 70 0.22 -9.58 12.78
N ASP A 71 -0.26 -10.63 13.45
CA ASP A 71 0.16 -12.01 13.18
C ASP A 71 -0.24 -12.48 11.78
N ALA A 72 -1.41 -12.08 11.29
CA ALA A 72 -1.87 -12.40 9.94
C ALA A 72 -0.99 -11.70 8.90
N PHE A 73 -0.69 -10.41 9.09
CA PHE A 73 0.26 -9.68 8.24
C PHE A 73 1.67 -10.28 8.30
N SER A 74 2.19 -10.54 9.50
CA SER A 74 3.52 -11.12 9.68
C SER A 74 3.64 -12.47 8.99
N ARG A 75 2.61 -13.33 9.11
CA ARG A 75 2.57 -14.63 8.43
C ARG A 75 2.55 -14.46 6.91
N LEU A 76 1.75 -13.53 6.39
CA LEU A 76 1.68 -13.23 4.97
C LEU A 76 3.05 -12.80 4.43
N PHE A 77 3.66 -11.76 4.99
CA PHE A 77 4.93 -11.23 4.48
C PHE A 77 6.11 -12.19 4.63
N ARG A 78 6.01 -13.18 5.53
CA ARG A 78 7.03 -14.23 5.69
C ARG A 78 7.01 -15.26 4.56
N ILE A 79 5.84 -15.52 3.96
CA ILE A 79 5.68 -16.55 2.92
C ILE A 79 5.46 -15.95 1.52
N LEU A 80 5.20 -14.65 1.44
CA LEU A 80 5.03 -13.94 0.18
C LEU A 80 6.35 -13.88 -0.57
N ASP A 81 6.33 -14.29 -1.84
CA ASP A 81 7.49 -14.23 -2.72
C ASP A 81 7.93 -12.76 -2.92
N PRO A 82 9.13 -12.38 -2.44
CA PRO A 82 9.63 -11.02 -2.59
C PRO A 82 9.89 -10.62 -4.05
N GLU A 83 10.15 -11.56 -4.96
CA GLU A 83 10.38 -11.23 -6.37
C GLU A 83 9.08 -10.89 -7.08
N ALA A 84 8.06 -11.73 -6.95
CA ALA A 84 6.72 -11.43 -7.46
C ALA A 84 6.16 -10.14 -6.85
N PHE A 85 6.38 -9.92 -5.54
CA PHE A 85 5.89 -8.72 -4.87
C PHE A 85 6.60 -7.44 -5.32
N GLU A 86 7.93 -7.47 -5.56
CA GLU A 86 8.64 -6.34 -6.16
C GLU A 86 8.00 -5.91 -7.49
N GLY A 87 7.70 -6.87 -8.37
CA GLY A 87 7.06 -6.58 -9.65
C GLY A 87 5.74 -5.83 -9.50
N VAL A 88 4.93 -6.20 -8.51
CA VAL A 88 3.68 -5.49 -8.20
C VAL A 88 3.92 -4.09 -7.64
N LEU A 89 4.91 -3.90 -6.77
CA LEU A 89 5.27 -2.58 -6.25
C LEU A 89 5.75 -1.64 -7.38
N LEU A 90 6.49 -2.15 -8.36
CA LEU A 90 6.90 -1.38 -9.53
C LEU A 90 5.70 -1.01 -10.41
N LYS A 91 4.76 -1.93 -10.64
CA LYS A 91 3.48 -1.61 -11.32
C LYS A 91 2.72 -0.49 -10.58
N LEU A 92 2.67 -0.53 -9.25
CA LEU A 92 2.05 0.52 -8.44
C LEU A 92 2.75 1.87 -8.61
N VAL A 93 4.08 1.90 -8.65
CA VAL A 93 4.85 3.12 -8.92
C VAL A 93 4.53 3.68 -10.30
N ASP A 94 4.51 2.84 -11.33
CA ASP A 94 4.18 3.27 -12.68
C ASP A 94 2.78 3.87 -12.73
N MET A 95 1.80 3.22 -12.10
CA MET A 95 0.45 3.74 -11.98
C MET A 95 0.41 5.11 -11.27
N LEU A 96 1.16 5.29 -10.19
CA LEU A 96 1.26 6.58 -9.48
C LEU A 96 1.93 7.66 -10.34
N ASN A 97 3.00 7.32 -11.05
CA ASN A 97 3.75 8.23 -11.93
C ASN A 97 2.92 8.73 -13.12
N HIS A 98 2.02 7.90 -13.67
CA HIS A 98 1.11 8.32 -14.75
C HIS A 98 0.06 9.35 -14.31
N ARG A 99 -0.24 9.43 -13.00
CA ARG A 99 -1.19 10.39 -12.44
C ARG A 99 -0.56 11.76 -12.12
N SER A 100 0.76 11.83 -11.96
CA SER A 100 1.47 13.08 -11.68
C SER A 100 1.87 13.77 -13.00
N PRO A 101 1.20 14.84 -13.44
CA PRO A 101 1.54 15.55 -14.67
C PRO A 101 2.90 16.28 -14.58
N ASP A 102 3.37 16.56 -13.36
CA ASP A 102 4.64 17.22 -13.13
C ASP A 102 5.78 16.21 -12.89
N SER A 103 6.92 16.47 -13.52
CA SER A 103 8.15 15.66 -13.37
C SER A 103 8.73 15.77 -11.95
N ALA A 104 8.42 16.85 -11.23
CA ALA A 104 8.82 17.04 -9.84
C ALA A 104 8.12 16.07 -8.86
N GLY A 105 7.02 15.40 -9.26
CA GLY A 105 6.25 14.49 -8.43
C GLY A 105 6.46 13.00 -8.71
N LYS A 106 7.44 12.62 -9.53
CA LYS A 106 7.66 11.22 -9.93
C LYS A 106 8.54 10.48 -8.93
N ILE A 107 8.20 9.23 -8.65
CA ILE A 107 9.11 8.28 -7.97
C ILE A 107 10.14 7.82 -9.00
N ASP A 108 11.42 8.00 -8.66
CA ASP A 108 12.53 7.41 -9.40
C ASP A 108 12.56 5.89 -9.19
N THR A 109 12.05 5.16 -10.18
CA THR A 109 12.01 3.69 -10.18
C THR A 109 13.40 3.07 -10.14
N SER A 110 14.42 3.71 -10.73
CA SER A 110 15.79 3.18 -10.73
C SER A 110 16.42 3.24 -9.33
N SER A 111 16.20 4.34 -8.60
CA SER A 111 16.57 4.47 -7.19
C SER A 111 15.82 3.48 -6.31
N LEU A 112 14.53 3.26 -6.57
CA LEU A 112 13.73 2.27 -5.84
C LEU A 112 14.26 0.85 -6.04
N VAL A 113 14.47 0.42 -7.30
CA VAL A 113 15.05 -0.89 -7.63
C VAL A 113 16.43 -1.05 -6.99
N ARG A 114 17.25 0.00 -6.99
CA ARG A 114 18.56 -0.03 -6.30
C ARG A 114 18.40 -0.27 -4.80
N LYS A 115 17.42 0.35 -4.14
CA LYS A 115 17.13 0.12 -2.71
C LYS A 115 16.62 -1.29 -2.46
N PHE A 116 15.75 -1.83 -3.31
CA PHE A 116 15.26 -3.21 -3.20
C PHE A 116 16.37 -4.26 -3.22
N ASN A 117 17.46 -3.99 -3.94
CA ASN A 117 18.61 -4.89 -4.07
C ASN A 117 19.67 -4.74 -2.96
N GLN A 118 19.41 -3.99 -1.88
CA GLN A 118 20.36 -3.85 -0.78
C GLN A 118 20.41 -5.11 0.13
N PRO A 119 21.61 -5.61 0.48
CA PRO A 119 21.77 -6.71 1.45
C PRO A 119 21.36 -6.30 2.88
N PRO A 120 20.97 -7.24 3.78
CA PRO A 120 21.37 -8.65 3.75
C PRO A 120 20.31 -9.65 3.30
N ARG A 121 19.01 -9.32 3.24
CA ARG A 121 17.97 -10.21 2.66
C ARG A 121 16.77 -9.39 2.19
N LYS A 122 16.40 -9.56 0.92
CA LYS A 122 15.18 -9.01 0.33
C LYS A 122 13.97 -9.73 0.95
N SER A 123 13.20 -9.05 1.77
CA SER A 123 11.95 -9.57 2.36
C SER A 123 10.77 -8.73 1.89
N SER A 124 9.59 -9.32 1.81
CA SER A 124 8.39 -8.64 1.28
C SER A 124 7.99 -7.42 2.13
N ILE A 125 8.16 -7.50 3.46
CA ILE A 125 7.93 -6.34 4.35
C ILE A 125 8.97 -5.23 4.14
N TYR A 126 10.25 -5.59 3.91
CA TYR A 126 11.29 -4.61 3.60
C TYR A 126 10.98 -3.86 2.30
N LEU A 127 10.61 -4.59 1.24
CA LEU A 127 10.21 -4.01 -0.04
C LEU A 127 9.04 -3.05 0.13
N LEU A 128 8.02 -3.46 0.90
CA LEU A 128 6.85 -2.64 1.18
C LEU A 128 7.23 -1.32 1.86
N ASN A 129 8.11 -1.36 2.86
CA ASN A 129 8.53 -0.17 3.59
C ASN A 129 9.36 0.78 2.70
N VAL A 130 10.29 0.23 1.90
CA VAL A 130 11.08 1.01 0.93
C VAL A 130 10.19 1.67 -0.13
N PHE A 131 9.15 0.97 -0.60
CA PHE A 131 8.12 1.52 -1.47
C PHE A 131 7.37 2.65 -0.76
N GLY A 132 6.87 2.44 0.45
CA GLY A 132 6.10 3.44 1.22
C GLY A 132 6.87 4.74 1.43
N LEU A 133 8.16 4.66 1.78
CA LEU A 133 9.04 5.83 1.90
C LEU A 133 9.18 6.62 0.60
N SER A 134 9.29 5.91 -0.53
CA SER A 134 9.42 6.55 -1.84
C SER A 134 8.10 7.16 -2.29
N ALA A 135 6.99 6.45 -2.05
CA ALA A 135 5.66 6.89 -2.41
C ALA A 135 5.24 8.14 -1.63
N ARG A 136 5.56 8.21 -0.32
CA ARG A 136 5.27 9.34 0.57
C ARG A 136 5.71 10.71 0.05
N ILE A 137 6.79 10.76 -0.74
CA ILE A 137 7.27 12.01 -1.35
C ILE A 137 6.21 12.60 -2.30
N ILE A 138 5.50 11.76 -3.05
CA ILE A 138 4.37 12.19 -3.89
C ILE A 138 3.25 12.71 -2.99
N PHE A 139 2.87 11.94 -1.98
CA PHE A 139 1.74 12.24 -1.10
C PHE A 139 1.92 13.51 -0.28
N ASN A 140 3.12 13.77 0.24
CA ASN A 140 3.41 14.98 1.02
C ASN A 140 3.47 16.25 0.15
N ARG A 141 3.77 16.14 -1.15
CA ARG A 141 3.83 17.28 -2.07
C ARG A 141 2.48 17.73 -2.59
N TYR A 142 1.49 16.84 -2.59
CA TYR A 142 0.11 17.14 -2.95
C TYR A 142 -0.77 17.05 -1.69
N PRO A 143 -0.74 18.04 -0.77
CA PRO A 143 -1.77 18.12 0.26
C PRO A 143 -3.12 18.14 -0.46
N GLY A 144 -4.00 17.20 -0.10
CA GLY A 144 -5.20 16.91 -0.88
C GLY A 144 -6.01 18.17 -1.22
N PRO A 145 -6.68 18.20 -2.38
CA PRO A 145 -7.42 19.38 -2.79
C PRO A 145 -8.53 19.70 -1.76
N GLU A 146 -8.63 20.96 -1.35
CA GLU A 146 -9.93 21.51 -1.01
C GLU A 146 -10.82 21.32 -2.23
N GLN A 147 -11.77 20.38 -2.11
CA GLN A 147 -12.99 20.31 -2.91
C GLN A 147 -12.80 20.51 -4.42
N GLN A 148 -12.19 19.54 -5.10
CA GLN A 148 -12.47 19.40 -6.53
C GLN A 148 -12.92 17.97 -6.82
N SER A 149 -14.23 17.87 -6.95
CA SER A 149 -15.00 16.75 -7.49
C SER A 149 -14.31 16.16 -8.70
N THR A 150 -13.60 15.06 -8.52
CA THR A 150 -13.17 14.17 -9.59
C THR A 150 -13.84 12.82 -9.34
N SER A 151 -14.46 12.28 -10.39
CA SER A 151 -15.33 11.12 -10.35
C SER A 151 -14.68 9.95 -9.61
N ALA A 152 -15.42 9.40 -8.64
CA ALA A 152 -14.99 8.43 -7.64
C ALA A 152 -14.59 7.02 -8.16
N THR A 153 -14.18 6.90 -9.42
CA THR A 153 -13.99 5.61 -10.12
C THR A 153 -12.54 5.25 -10.42
N ASP A 154 -11.61 6.21 -10.53
CA ASP A 154 -10.29 5.96 -11.14
C ASP A 154 -9.08 6.25 -10.25
N ASP A 155 -9.30 6.56 -8.98
CA ASP A 155 -8.21 6.96 -8.11
C ASP A 155 -7.47 5.75 -7.50
N ILE A 156 -6.18 5.65 -7.84
CA ILE A 156 -5.21 4.78 -7.17
C ILE A 156 -5.12 5.12 -5.69
N ILE A 157 -5.33 6.39 -5.33
CA ILE A 157 -5.28 6.89 -3.96
C ILE A 157 -6.70 7.19 -3.50
N PRO A 158 -7.25 6.47 -2.53
CA PRO A 158 -8.56 6.80 -1.99
C PRO A 158 -8.63 8.27 -1.56
N PRO A 159 -9.65 9.03 -2.03
CA PRO A 159 -9.83 10.42 -1.62
C PRO A 159 -9.88 10.55 -0.10
N GLY A 160 -9.21 11.56 0.45
CA GLY A 160 -9.13 11.76 1.90
C GLY A 160 -8.12 10.87 2.63
N LEU A 161 -7.40 9.96 1.96
CA LEU A 161 -6.39 9.13 2.62
C LEU A 161 -5.33 9.96 3.37
N LEU A 162 -4.91 11.07 2.77
CA LEU A 162 -3.88 11.96 3.33
C LEU A 162 -4.22 12.52 4.71
N GLN A 163 -5.50 12.63 5.07
CA GLN A 163 -5.90 13.13 6.39
C GLN A 163 -5.53 12.15 7.53
N PHE A 164 -5.32 10.88 7.19
CA PHE A 164 -4.96 9.82 8.13
C PHE A 164 -3.47 9.55 8.16
N CYS A 165 -2.71 10.15 7.24
CA CYS A 165 -1.27 9.97 7.20
C CYS A 165 -0.61 10.82 8.29
N THR A 166 0.36 10.22 8.98
CA THR A 166 1.12 10.94 10.01
C THR A 166 1.86 12.10 9.34
N LYS A 167 1.52 13.34 9.71
CA LYS A 167 2.34 14.50 9.35
C LYS A 167 3.69 14.25 9.98
N THR A 168 4.68 13.94 9.16
CA THR A 168 6.05 13.74 9.61
C THR A 168 6.57 15.12 9.98
N ASN A 169 6.34 15.53 11.24
CA ASN A 169 7.13 16.58 11.86
C ASN A 169 8.50 15.96 12.12
N GLN A 170 9.41 16.13 11.17
CA GLN A 170 10.83 16.07 11.45
C GLN A 170 11.53 17.20 10.68
#